data_AF-X0XPE8-F1
#
_entry.id   AF-X0XPE8-F1
#
_cell.length_a   1.000
_cell.length_b   1.000
_cell.length_c   1.000
_cell.angle_alpha   90.00
_cell.angle_beta   90.00
_cell.angle_gamma   90.00
#
_symmetry.space_group_name_H-M   'P 1'
#
loop_
_entity.id
_entity.type
_entity.pdbx_description
1 polymer ?
#
loop_
_entity_poly.entity_id
_entity_poly.type
_entity_poly.pdbx_seq_one_letter_code
_entity_poly.pdbx_strand_id
1 'polypeptide(L)'
;EGRLHLGEGWSGSGAEYVWAQRGEARFFAALSPAHREMTLRAMAPGPGQSMDVVLNGRLVTSQELSEGSHEYRVSLPAHLVRDGLNELHFRFRRLFPADQIRDGDYQVGGTGVRAPANILVKSAGEEVGDFGHIYVDGRDVSPNERGYNVAVLDPVTGVVEQTSHFDTFASEEESTHLAEFIGGIPEGMVVAVAVGDEASLHLREQAVLALRTIGALEDLRGMFRWGHALIGIKGAEPGQALEATGLLRPVSV
;
A
#
# COMPACT_ATOMS: atom_id res chain seq x y z
N GLU A 1 10.09 2.19 26.62
CA GLU A 1 10.09 0.76 26.28
C GLU A 1 9.32 0.56 24.99
N GLY A 2 9.95 -0.02 23.95
CA GLY A 2 9.23 -0.37 22.73
C GLY A 2 8.31 -1.56 23.03
N ARG A 3 6.99 -1.35 22.97
CA ARG A 3 6.03 -2.45 23.08
C ARG A 3 5.85 -3.06 21.69
N LEU A 4 6.25 -4.31 21.52
CA LEU A 4 5.95 -5.06 20.30
C LEU A 4 4.45 -5.39 20.30
N HIS A 5 3.73 -4.79 19.36
CA HIS A 5 2.34 -5.08 19.10
C HIS A 5 2.25 -5.88 17.80
N LEU A 6 1.51 -6.98 17.82
CA LEU A 6 1.26 -7.80 16.63
C LEU A 6 -0.20 -7.63 16.21
N GLY A 7 -0.45 -7.47 14.92
CA GLY A 7 -1.78 -7.40 14.33
C GLY A 7 -1.99 -8.49 13.28
N GLU A 8 -3.19 -9.05 13.23
CA GLU A 8 -3.64 -9.96 12.15
C GLU A 8 -4.94 -9.41 11.52
N GLY A 9 -5.09 -9.55 10.21
CA GLY A 9 -6.26 -9.04 9.48
C GLY A 9 -6.17 -7.55 9.15
N TRP A 10 -4.97 -6.97 9.28
CA TRP A 10 -4.66 -5.58 8.98
C TRP A 10 -3.72 -5.48 7.78
N SER A 11 -3.91 -4.50 6.92
CA SER A 11 -2.96 -4.14 5.86
C SER A 11 -2.54 -2.69 5.95
N GLY A 12 -1.26 -2.41 5.73
CA GLY A 12 -0.82 -1.04 5.50
C GLY A 12 -1.58 -0.44 4.31
N SER A 13 -2.03 0.80 4.46
CA SER A 13 -2.19 1.70 3.32
C SER A 13 -0.88 2.48 3.21
N GLY A 14 -0.51 3.01 2.04
CA GLY A 14 0.58 3.99 1.92
C GLY A 14 0.36 5.30 2.71
N ALA A 15 -0.57 5.34 3.68
CA ALA A 15 -1.02 6.49 4.45
C ALA A 15 -0.96 6.23 5.97
N GLU A 16 -1.46 7.19 6.78
CA GLU A 16 -1.45 7.15 8.26
C GLU A 16 -2.28 6.01 8.90
N TYR A 17 -3.04 5.22 8.12
CA TYR A 17 -3.96 4.21 8.63
C TYR A 17 -3.58 2.78 8.22
N VAL A 18 -4.02 1.83 9.04
CA VAL A 18 -3.96 0.40 8.73
C VAL A 18 -5.39 -0.11 8.56
N TRP A 19 -5.68 -0.78 7.46
CA TRP A 19 -7.02 -1.21 7.10
C TRP A 19 -7.34 -2.59 7.64
N ALA A 20 -8.50 -2.75 8.28
CA ALA A 20 -9.05 -4.07 8.55
C ALA A 20 -9.55 -4.70 7.23
N GLN A 21 -8.96 -5.83 6.84
CA GLN A 21 -9.31 -6.55 5.62
C GLN A 21 -10.30 -7.70 5.85
N ARG A 22 -10.67 -7.93 7.12
CA ARG A 22 -11.54 -9.03 7.55
C ARG A 22 -12.62 -8.49 8.47
N GLY A 23 -13.76 -9.20 8.50
CA GLY A 23 -14.83 -8.91 9.45
C GLY A 23 -14.39 -9.03 10.91
N GLU A 24 -13.26 -9.68 11.17
CA GLU A 24 -12.59 -9.69 12.47
C GLU A 24 -11.09 -9.46 12.29
N ALA A 25 -10.53 -8.49 13.01
CA ALA A 25 -9.10 -8.19 13.05
C ALA A 25 -8.57 -8.32 14.48
N ARG A 26 -7.35 -8.84 14.64
CA ARG A 26 -6.75 -9.17 15.95
C ARG A 26 -5.62 -8.22 16.27
N PHE A 27 -5.47 -7.89 17.55
CA PHE A 27 -4.41 -7.05 18.06
C PHE A 27 -3.92 -7.61 19.40
N PHE A 28 -2.61 -7.81 19.51
CA PHE A 28 -1.97 -8.31 20.71
C PHE A 28 -1.25 -7.18 21.43
N ALA A 29 -1.54 -7.04 22.73
CA ALA A 29 -0.95 -5.98 23.56
C ALA A 29 -0.55 -6.51 24.93
N ALA A 30 0.63 -6.08 25.38
CA ALA A 30 1.01 -6.22 26.78
C ALA A 30 0.23 -5.20 27.62
N LEU A 31 -0.69 -5.69 28.46
CA LEU A 31 -1.51 -4.90 29.38
C LEU A 31 -1.32 -5.43 30.81
N SER A 32 -1.90 -4.71 31.76
CA SER A 32 -2.01 -5.12 33.16
C SER A 32 -3.36 -4.65 33.70
N PRO A 33 -3.87 -5.21 34.81
CA PRO A 33 -5.15 -4.79 35.40
C PRO A 33 -5.24 -3.29 35.79
N ALA A 34 -4.11 -2.58 35.80
CA ALA A 34 -4.05 -1.12 35.97
C ALA A 34 -4.51 -0.35 34.73
N HIS A 35 -4.49 -0.96 33.54
CA HIS A 35 -5.03 -0.37 32.32
C HIS A 35 -6.55 -0.51 32.34
N ARG A 36 -7.26 0.62 32.37
CA ARG A 36 -8.72 0.67 32.52
C ARG A 36 -9.45 1.24 31.31
N GLU A 37 -8.70 1.77 30.35
CA GLU A 37 -9.22 2.39 29.15
C GLU A 37 -8.27 2.15 27.98
N MET A 38 -8.84 2.05 26.79
CA MET A 38 -8.14 2.06 25.51
C MET A 38 -8.82 3.09 24.61
N THR A 39 -8.00 3.88 23.92
CA THR A 39 -8.46 4.84 22.92
C THR A 39 -8.08 4.33 21.53
N LEU A 40 -9.04 4.36 20.61
CA LEU A 40 -8.88 3.92 19.23
C LEU A 40 -9.25 5.07 18.31
N ARG A 41 -8.37 5.42 17.36
CA ARG A 41 -8.77 6.23 16.20
C ARG A 41 -9.20 5.27 15.10
N ALA A 42 -10.47 5.32 14.72
CA ALA A 42 -11.01 4.46 13.68
C ALA A 42 -11.71 5.31 12.62
N MET A 43 -11.58 4.88 11.36
CA MET A 43 -12.28 5.49 10.24
C MET A 43 -13.32 4.52 9.68
N ALA A 44 -14.57 4.98 9.57
CA ALA A 44 -15.62 4.28 8.85
C ALA A 44 -15.81 4.93 7.47
N PRO A 45 -15.62 4.19 6.36
CA PRO A 45 -15.77 4.76 5.02
C PRO A 45 -17.18 5.21 4.65
N GLY A 46 -18.19 4.78 5.41
CA GLY A 46 -19.58 5.15 5.18
C GLY A 46 -20.45 4.81 6.39
N PRO A 47 -21.75 5.15 6.33
CA PRO A 47 -22.65 5.03 7.46
C PRO A 47 -23.01 3.56 7.78
N GLY A 48 -23.50 3.35 9.01
CA GLY A 48 -24.06 2.07 9.46
C GLY A 48 -23.01 1.02 9.81
N GLN A 49 -21.77 1.41 10.06
CA GLN A 49 -20.72 0.53 10.56
C GLN A 49 -20.78 0.42 12.08
N SER A 50 -20.47 -0.77 12.61
CA SER A 50 -20.22 -0.96 14.03
C SER A 50 -18.98 -1.80 14.26
N MET A 51 -18.38 -1.65 15.45
CA MET A 51 -17.21 -2.39 15.89
C MET A 51 -17.46 -2.97 17.27
N ASP A 52 -17.50 -4.30 17.35
CA ASP A 52 -17.44 -5.00 18.63
C ASP A 52 -15.98 -5.11 19.06
N VAL A 53 -15.72 -4.81 20.33
CA VAL A 53 -14.41 -5.01 20.95
C VAL A 53 -14.50 -6.20 21.89
N VAL A 54 -13.73 -7.25 21.58
CA VAL A 54 -13.66 -8.47 22.36
C VAL A 54 -12.28 -8.57 22.98
N LEU A 55 -12.22 -8.66 24.31
CA LEU A 55 -10.98 -8.80 25.08
C LEU A 55 -10.89 -10.21 25.64
N ASN A 56 -9.84 -10.95 25.29
CA ASN A 56 -9.59 -12.32 25.77
C ASN A 56 -10.83 -13.22 25.63
N GLY A 57 -11.51 -13.13 24.49
CA GLY A 57 -12.70 -13.92 24.15
C GLY A 57 -14.02 -13.42 24.77
N ARG A 58 -14.04 -12.28 25.47
CA ARG A 58 -15.25 -11.68 26.06
C ARG A 58 -15.59 -10.36 25.39
N LEU A 59 -16.83 -10.22 24.93
CA LEU A 59 -17.34 -8.94 24.41
C LEU A 59 -17.29 -7.89 25.51
N VAL A 60 -16.61 -6.77 25.25
CA VAL A 60 -16.47 -5.64 26.16
C VAL A 60 -17.47 -4.54 25.83
N THR A 61 -17.59 -4.20 24.55
CA THR A 61 -18.51 -3.17 24.05
C THR A 61 -18.81 -3.36 22.56
N SER A 62 -19.91 -2.79 22.11
CA SER A 62 -20.27 -2.59 20.70
C SER A 62 -20.37 -1.10 20.45
N GLN A 63 -19.49 -0.56 19.60
CA GLN A 63 -19.46 0.85 19.23
C GLN A 63 -20.11 1.03 17.85
N GLU A 64 -21.09 1.91 17.72
CA GLU A 64 -21.47 2.41 16.39
C GLU A 64 -20.40 3.39 15.92
N LEU A 65 -19.93 3.22 14.69
CA LEU A 65 -18.90 4.09 14.12
C LEU A 65 -19.57 5.16 13.25
N SER A 66 -19.32 6.42 13.59
CA SER A 66 -19.64 7.56 12.74
C SER A 66 -18.78 7.53 11.49
N GLU A 67 -19.37 7.92 10.35
CA GLU A 67 -18.65 8.08 9.09
C GLU A 67 -17.48 9.08 9.22
N GLY A 68 -16.35 8.74 8.61
CA GLY A 68 -15.09 9.48 8.74
C GLY A 68 -14.23 9.01 9.91
N SER A 69 -13.15 9.77 10.18
CA SER A 69 -12.18 9.45 11.25
C SER A 69 -12.63 10.03 12.59
N HIS A 70 -12.80 9.16 13.59
CA HIS A 70 -13.17 9.56 14.96
C HIS A 70 -12.38 8.80 16.02
N GLU A 71 -12.33 9.37 17.22
CA GLU A 71 -11.76 8.73 18.41
C GLU A 71 -12.86 8.00 19.20
N TYR A 72 -12.60 6.75 19.56
CA TYR A 72 -13.49 5.91 20.35
C TYR A 72 -12.77 5.43 21.60
N ARG A 73 -13.40 5.62 22.77
CA ARG A 73 -12.88 5.15 24.06
C ARG A 73 -13.58 3.88 24.50
N VAL A 74 -12.79 2.93 24.97
CA VAL A 74 -13.23 1.60 25.38
C VAL A 74 -12.77 1.38 26.80
N SER A 75 -13.71 1.23 27.74
CA SER A 75 -13.38 0.81 29.10
C SER A 75 -12.92 -0.64 29.11
N LEU A 76 -11.78 -0.93 29.74
CA LEU A 76 -11.23 -2.27 29.89
C LEU A 76 -11.54 -2.81 31.29
N PRO A 77 -12.45 -3.79 31.44
CA PRO A 77 -12.76 -4.35 32.75
C PRO A 77 -11.54 -5.07 33.32
N ALA A 78 -11.06 -4.64 34.49
CA ALA A 78 -9.82 -5.16 35.09
C ALA A 78 -9.82 -6.69 35.27
N HIS A 79 -10.99 -7.31 35.49
CA HIS A 79 -11.12 -8.76 35.63
C HIS A 79 -10.96 -9.53 34.31
N LEU A 80 -11.05 -8.85 33.17
CA LEU A 80 -10.81 -9.41 31.83
C LEU A 80 -9.37 -9.17 31.34
N VAL A 81 -8.66 -8.21 31.94
CA VAL A 81 -7.27 -7.89 31.58
C VAL A 81 -6.32 -8.81 32.33
N ARG A 82 -5.48 -9.52 31.58
CA ARG A 82 -4.38 -10.33 32.12
C ARG A 82 -3.16 -9.45 32.34
N ASP A 83 -2.33 -9.80 33.32
CA ASP A 83 -0.99 -9.23 33.41
C ASP A 83 -0.10 -9.87 32.33
N GLY A 84 0.41 -9.06 31.40
CA GLY A 84 1.14 -9.52 30.22
C GLY A 84 0.30 -9.50 28.94
N LEU A 85 0.45 -10.52 28.09
CA LEU A 85 -0.16 -10.54 26.75
C LEU A 85 -1.68 -10.70 26.80
N ASN A 86 -2.37 -9.77 26.14
CA ASN A 86 -3.81 -9.77 25.96
C ASN A 86 -4.14 -9.76 24.48
N GLU A 87 -5.25 -10.37 24.14
CA GLU A 87 -5.75 -10.45 22.77
C GLU A 87 -7.04 -9.62 22.65
N LEU A 88 -7.02 -8.67 21.72
CA LEU A 88 -8.18 -7.89 21.32
C LEU A 88 -8.63 -8.32 19.93
N HIS A 89 -9.93 -8.53 19.77
CA HIS A 89 -10.55 -8.69 18.47
C HIS A 89 -11.47 -7.50 18.23
N PHE A 90 -11.37 -6.94 17.03
CA PHE A 90 -12.25 -5.92 16.51
C PHE A 90 -13.12 -6.57 15.45
N ARG A 91 -14.41 -6.74 15.74
CA ARG A 91 -15.36 -7.34 14.79
C ARG A 91 -16.21 -6.25 14.15
N PHE A 92 -16.16 -6.18 12.84
CA PHE A 92 -16.87 -5.18 12.06
C PHE A 92 -18.15 -5.77 11.49
N ARG A 93 -19.24 -5.00 11.53
CA ARG A 93 -20.55 -5.42 10.99
C ARG A 93 -20.47 -5.80 9.52
N ARG A 94 -19.68 -5.07 8.75
CA ARG A 94 -19.47 -5.26 7.31
C ARG A 94 -18.07 -4.83 6.91
N LEU A 95 -17.63 -5.35 5.76
CA LEU A 95 -16.50 -4.80 5.03
C LEU A 95 -17.00 -3.74 4.03
N PHE A 96 -16.13 -2.79 3.70
CA PHE A 96 -16.33 -1.85 2.60
C PHE A 96 -15.50 -2.31 1.40
N PRO A 97 -16.11 -2.41 0.21
CA PRO A 97 -15.35 -2.61 -1.03
C PRO A 97 -14.32 -1.48 -1.22
N ALA A 98 -13.09 -1.83 -1.59
CA ALA A 98 -12.00 -0.85 -1.67
C ALA A 98 -12.21 0.21 -2.77
N ASP A 99 -12.94 -0.12 -3.84
CA ASP A 99 -13.39 0.79 -4.90
C ASP A 99 -14.38 1.86 -4.42
N GLN A 100 -15.03 1.64 -3.27
CA GLN A 100 -15.95 2.60 -2.65
C GLN A 100 -15.25 3.51 -1.63
N ILE A 101 -13.98 3.25 -1.33
CA ILE A 101 -13.22 4.02 -0.35
C ILE A 101 -12.57 5.21 -1.07
N ARG A 102 -12.92 6.41 -0.60
CA ARG A 102 -12.35 7.69 -1.01
C ARG A 102 -11.88 8.46 0.23
N ASP A 103 -10.76 8.06 0.81
CA ASP A 103 -10.31 8.46 2.16
C ASP A 103 -9.09 9.41 2.17
N GLY A 104 -8.58 9.78 0.99
CA GLY A 104 -7.43 10.66 0.84
C GLY A 104 -7.61 11.71 -0.26
N ASP A 105 -6.59 12.53 -0.44
CA ASP A 105 -6.55 13.48 -1.55
C ASP A 105 -6.06 12.86 -2.87
N TYR A 106 -5.58 11.62 -2.84
CA TYR A 106 -5.09 10.85 -3.99
C TYR A 106 -4.10 11.63 -4.86
N GLN A 107 -3.35 12.59 -4.29
CA GLN A 107 -2.38 13.35 -5.07
C GLN A 107 -1.21 12.46 -5.50
N VAL A 108 -0.89 12.51 -6.79
CA VAL A 108 0.27 11.82 -7.34
C VAL A 108 1.49 12.72 -7.17
N GLY A 109 2.14 12.62 -6.01
CA GLY A 109 3.37 13.34 -5.69
C GLY A 109 3.25 14.84 -5.92
N GLY A 110 4.27 15.43 -6.55
CA GLY A 110 4.32 16.84 -6.93
C GLY A 110 3.72 17.17 -8.30
N THR A 111 2.97 16.26 -8.94
CA THR A 111 2.43 16.46 -10.30
C THR A 111 1.23 17.41 -10.36
N GLY A 112 0.56 17.64 -9.23
CA GLY A 112 -0.71 18.38 -9.17
C GLY A 112 -1.91 17.60 -9.71
N VAL A 113 -1.72 16.34 -10.12
CA VAL A 113 -2.78 15.44 -10.58
C VAL A 113 -3.29 14.60 -9.41
N ARG A 114 -4.60 14.38 -9.39
CA ARG A 114 -5.27 13.46 -8.48
C ARG A 114 -5.51 12.14 -9.21
N ALA A 115 -5.09 11.03 -8.61
CA ALA A 115 -5.40 9.70 -9.12
C ALA A 115 -6.93 9.44 -9.08
N PRO A 116 -7.50 8.82 -10.12
CA PRO A 116 -8.93 8.52 -10.20
C PRO A 116 -9.36 7.30 -9.36
N ALA A 117 -8.40 6.54 -8.84
CA ALA A 117 -8.59 5.32 -8.06
C ALA A 117 -7.60 5.27 -6.87
N ASN A 118 -7.87 4.38 -5.91
CA ASN A 118 -6.91 4.07 -4.86
C ASN A 118 -5.81 3.17 -5.42
N ILE A 119 -4.59 3.70 -5.53
CA ILE A 119 -3.44 2.99 -6.07
C ILE A 119 -2.44 2.78 -4.95
N LEU A 120 -2.04 1.53 -4.73
CA LEU A 120 -0.97 1.16 -3.81
C LEU A 120 0.04 0.32 -4.58
N VAL A 121 1.29 0.76 -4.56
CA VAL A 121 2.38 0.02 -5.18
C VAL A 121 3.26 -0.54 -4.08
N LYS A 122 3.59 -1.83 -4.15
CA LYS A 122 4.50 -2.47 -3.21
C LYS A 122 5.59 -3.20 -3.97
N SER A 123 6.83 -3.00 -3.57
CA SER A 123 7.99 -3.61 -4.21
C SER A 123 8.96 -4.18 -3.19
N ALA A 124 9.54 -5.33 -3.51
CA ALA A 124 10.51 -6.03 -2.68
C ALA A 124 11.41 -6.92 -3.55
N GLY A 125 12.72 -6.85 -3.31
CA GLY A 125 13.66 -7.82 -3.85
C GLY A 125 13.55 -9.19 -3.16
N GLU A 126 14.25 -10.18 -3.70
CA GLU A 126 14.18 -11.60 -3.28
C GLU A 126 14.23 -11.77 -1.75
N GLU A 127 15.23 -11.16 -1.09
CA GLU A 127 15.51 -11.42 0.32
C GLU A 127 14.51 -10.78 1.28
N VAL A 128 13.72 -9.81 0.80
CA VAL A 128 12.86 -8.98 1.65
C VAL A 128 11.38 -9.13 1.33
N GLY A 129 11.03 -9.84 0.26
CA GLY A 129 9.65 -10.19 -0.03
C GLY A 129 9.40 -10.89 -1.36
N ASP A 130 10.26 -10.70 -2.37
CA ASP A 130 10.08 -11.23 -3.73
C ASP A 130 8.69 -10.93 -4.33
N PHE A 131 8.38 -9.63 -4.48
CA PHE A 131 7.13 -9.21 -5.10
C PHE A 131 7.22 -7.82 -5.73
N GLY A 132 6.45 -7.63 -6.79
CA GLY A 132 6.15 -6.34 -7.39
C GLY A 132 4.63 -6.20 -7.56
N HIS A 133 3.91 -5.80 -6.52
CA HIS A 133 2.46 -5.70 -6.53
C HIS A 133 1.97 -4.29 -6.88
N ILE A 134 0.87 -4.22 -7.63
CA ILE A 134 0.20 -2.97 -7.98
C ILE A 134 -1.28 -3.16 -7.72
N TYR A 135 -1.78 -2.57 -6.65
CA TYR A 135 -3.19 -2.63 -6.29
C TYR A 135 -3.92 -1.41 -6.82
N VAL A 136 -5.03 -1.63 -7.54
CA VAL A 136 -5.95 -0.58 -7.99
C VAL A 136 -7.31 -0.89 -7.40
N ASP A 137 -7.83 0.00 -6.56
CA ASP A 137 -9.06 -0.16 -5.79
C ASP A 137 -9.11 -1.54 -5.08
N GLY A 138 -7.96 -1.94 -4.50
CA GLY A 138 -7.79 -3.18 -3.74
C GLY A 138 -7.59 -4.45 -4.57
N ARG A 139 -7.65 -4.38 -5.90
CA ARG A 139 -7.34 -5.51 -6.78
C ARG A 139 -5.89 -5.44 -7.24
N ASP A 140 -5.13 -6.50 -7.05
CA ASP A 140 -3.79 -6.61 -7.67
C ASP A 140 -3.93 -6.78 -9.19
N VAL A 141 -3.32 -5.87 -9.93
CA VAL A 141 -3.28 -5.86 -11.39
C VAL A 141 -1.88 -6.07 -11.92
N SER A 142 -0.89 -6.22 -11.05
CA SER A 142 0.47 -6.52 -11.45
C SER A 142 0.60 -7.96 -11.99
N PRO A 143 1.43 -8.20 -13.01
CA PRO A 143 1.89 -9.54 -13.33
C PRO A 143 2.65 -10.21 -12.17
N ASN A 144 3.30 -9.40 -11.31
CA ASN A 144 4.11 -9.84 -10.18
C ASN A 144 5.23 -10.81 -10.59
N GLU A 145 5.96 -10.45 -11.64
CA GLU A 145 7.12 -11.18 -12.16
C GLU A 145 8.43 -10.46 -11.79
N ARG A 146 9.57 -11.10 -12.05
CA ARG A 146 10.88 -10.46 -11.88
C ARG A 146 11.06 -9.27 -12.84
N GLY A 147 11.72 -8.22 -12.35
CA GLY A 147 11.99 -7.00 -13.10
C GLY A 147 10.93 -5.92 -12.86
N TYR A 148 10.76 -5.03 -13.82
CA TYR A 148 9.78 -3.94 -13.74
C TYR A 148 8.38 -4.43 -14.14
N ASN A 149 7.42 -4.33 -13.24
CA ASN A 149 6.00 -4.53 -13.50
C ASN A 149 5.34 -3.16 -13.64
N VAL A 150 4.50 -2.97 -14.66
CA VAL A 150 3.90 -1.66 -14.99
C VAL A 150 2.40 -1.82 -15.21
N ALA A 151 1.62 -0.90 -14.65
CA ALA A 151 0.20 -0.72 -14.95
C ALA A 151 -0.07 0.71 -15.40
N VAL A 152 -0.87 0.87 -16.46
CA VAL A 152 -1.25 2.16 -17.03
C VAL A 152 -2.76 2.34 -16.87
N LEU A 153 -3.17 3.48 -16.33
CA LEU A 153 -4.56 3.78 -16.04
C LEU A 153 -5.02 5.05 -16.73
N ASP A 154 -6.26 5.04 -17.20
CA ASP A 154 -6.94 6.24 -17.68
C ASP A 154 -7.10 7.25 -16.52
N PRO A 155 -6.67 8.51 -16.68
CA PRO A 155 -6.57 9.47 -15.59
C PRO A 155 -7.92 10.00 -15.10
N VAL A 156 -9.02 9.69 -15.79
CA VAL A 156 -10.37 10.17 -15.44
C VAL A 156 -11.19 9.06 -14.79
N THR A 157 -11.17 7.87 -15.38
CA THR A 157 -11.99 6.72 -14.99
C THR A 157 -11.27 5.77 -14.05
N GLY A 158 -9.94 5.77 -14.05
CA GLY A 158 -9.13 4.82 -13.29
C GLY A 158 -9.15 3.39 -13.83
N VAL A 159 -9.69 3.19 -15.03
CA VAL A 159 -9.64 1.89 -15.71
C VAL A 159 -8.19 1.56 -16.05
N VAL A 160 -7.76 0.35 -15.71
CA VAL A 160 -6.46 -0.18 -16.12
C VAL A 160 -6.54 -0.53 -17.60
N GLU A 161 -5.79 0.20 -18.43
CA GLU A 161 -5.77 0.00 -19.87
C GLU A 161 -4.72 -1.03 -20.30
N GLN A 162 -3.57 -1.02 -19.62
CA GLN A 162 -2.44 -1.89 -19.96
C GLN A 162 -1.70 -2.34 -18.71
N THR A 163 -1.20 -3.58 -18.75
CA THR A 163 -0.31 -4.16 -17.74
C THR A 163 0.79 -4.94 -18.45
N SER A 164 2.04 -4.75 -18.05
CA SER A 164 3.19 -5.46 -18.62
C SER A 164 4.28 -5.70 -17.58
N HIS A 165 5.21 -6.60 -17.87
CA HIS A 165 6.44 -6.78 -17.10
C HIS A 165 7.66 -6.77 -18.03
N PHE A 166 8.83 -6.45 -17.48
CA PHE A 166 10.09 -6.37 -18.21
C PHE A 166 11.22 -6.90 -17.33
N ASP A 167 11.76 -8.08 -17.67
CA ASP A 167 12.82 -8.74 -16.89
C ASP A 167 14.19 -8.15 -17.23
N THR A 168 14.45 -6.94 -16.73
CA THR A 168 15.74 -6.24 -16.89
C THR A 168 16.88 -6.88 -16.10
N PHE A 169 16.62 -7.97 -15.36
CA PHE A 169 17.68 -8.86 -14.88
C PHE A 169 18.09 -9.88 -15.94
N ALA A 170 17.15 -10.41 -16.73
CA ALA A 170 17.43 -11.43 -17.73
C ALA A 170 18.23 -10.91 -18.94
N SER A 171 17.93 -9.70 -19.45
CA SER A 171 18.62 -9.17 -20.63
C SER A 171 18.52 -7.65 -20.82
N GLU A 172 19.40 -7.09 -21.65
CA GLU A 172 19.35 -5.68 -22.06
C GLU A 172 18.19 -5.37 -23.01
N GLU A 173 17.69 -6.38 -23.72
CA GLU A 173 16.56 -6.24 -24.65
C GLU A 173 15.29 -5.83 -23.88
N GLU A 174 15.09 -6.41 -22.69
CA GLU A 174 13.99 -6.03 -21.78
C GLU A 174 14.10 -4.57 -21.30
N SER A 175 15.30 -4.03 -21.17
CA SER A 175 15.48 -2.60 -20.90
C SER A 175 15.09 -1.73 -22.10
N THR A 176 15.22 -2.23 -23.32
CA THR A 176 14.74 -1.52 -24.52
C THR A 176 13.21 -1.60 -24.59
N HIS A 177 12.63 -2.78 -24.39
CA HIS A 177 11.18 -2.97 -24.36
C HIS A 177 10.49 -2.12 -23.29
N LEU A 178 11.07 -2.01 -22.08
CA LEU A 178 10.56 -1.12 -21.02
C LEU A 178 10.54 0.35 -21.49
N ALA A 179 11.61 0.79 -22.14
CA ALA A 179 11.72 2.16 -22.63
C ALA A 179 10.71 2.46 -23.74
N GLU A 180 10.54 1.53 -24.68
CA GLU A 180 9.55 1.62 -25.76
C GLU A 180 8.13 1.61 -25.23
N PHE A 181 7.83 0.73 -24.27
CA PHE A 181 6.52 0.65 -23.63
C PHE A 181 6.17 1.97 -22.96
N ILE A 182 7.03 2.48 -22.07
CA ILE A 182 6.79 3.77 -21.38
C ILE A 182 6.76 4.92 -22.40
N GLY A 183 7.59 4.88 -23.43
CA GLY A 183 7.61 5.86 -24.52
C GLY A 183 6.29 5.92 -25.32
N GLY A 184 5.62 4.78 -25.47
CA GLY A 184 4.34 4.66 -26.16
C GLY A 184 3.11 5.05 -25.34
N ILE A 185 3.26 5.29 -24.03
CA ILE A 185 2.16 5.73 -23.16
C ILE A 185 1.73 7.16 -23.55
N PRO A 186 0.43 7.42 -23.78
CA PRO A 186 -0.08 8.77 -24.02
C PRO A 186 0.20 9.73 -22.85
N GLU A 187 0.44 11.00 -23.17
CA GLU A 187 0.64 12.06 -22.16
C GLU A 187 -0.57 12.18 -21.20
N GLY A 188 -0.29 12.40 -19.91
CA GLY A 188 -1.30 12.56 -18.86
C GLY A 188 -1.82 11.27 -18.25
N MET A 189 -1.44 10.09 -18.77
CA MET A 189 -1.85 8.80 -18.19
C MET A 189 -1.21 8.57 -16.81
N VAL A 190 -1.94 7.90 -15.92
CA VAL A 190 -1.40 7.48 -14.62
C VAL A 190 -0.61 6.19 -14.83
N VAL A 191 0.61 6.12 -14.31
CA VAL A 191 1.51 4.97 -14.47
C VAL A 191 1.99 4.51 -13.09
N ALA A 192 1.70 3.25 -12.75
CA ALA A 192 2.17 2.60 -11.53
C ALA A 192 3.23 1.56 -11.89
N VAL A 193 4.34 1.53 -11.14
CA VAL A 193 5.49 0.67 -11.43
C VAL A 193 6.02 0.02 -10.14
N ALA A 194 6.17 -1.30 -10.14
CA ALA A 194 6.77 -2.06 -9.06
C ALA A 194 7.90 -2.95 -9.56
N VAL A 195 9.02 -3.00 -8.85
CA VAL A 195 10.08 -4.01 -9.09
C VAL A 195 9.82 -5.27 -8.26
N GLY A 196 9.92 -6.46 -8.87
CA GLY A 196 9.96 -7.76 -8.20
C GLY A 196 11.33 -8.43 -8.37
N ASP A 197 11.84 -9.08 -7.32
CA ASP A 197 13.19 -9.68 -7.22
C ASP A 197 14.34 -8.71 -7.57
N GLU A 198 14.61 -8.49 -8.85
CA GLU A 198 15.79 -7.81 -9.38
C GLU A 198 15.46 -7.10 -10.70
N ALA A 199 15.91 -5.86 -10.86
CA ALA A 199 15.71 -5.09 -12.09
C ALA A 199 16.94 -4.26 -12.54
N SER A 200 18.08 -4.36 -11.85
CA SER A 200 19.23 -3.47 -12.06
C SER A 200 20.28 -3.99 -13.04
N LEU A 201 20.42 -5.31 -13.20
CA LEU A 201 21.63 -5.89 -13.82
C LEU A 201 21.81 -5.46 -15.28
N HIS A 202 20.74 -5.50 -16.07
CA HIS A 202 20.75 -5.09 -17.47
C HIS A 202 19.88 -3.84 -17.71
N LEU A 203 19.58 -3.07 -16.66
CA LEU A 203 18.93 -1.77 -16.80
C LEU A 203 19.86 -0.78 -17.51
N ARG A 204 19.36 -0.16 -18.57
CA ARG A 204 20.13 0.78 -19.40
C ARG A 204 19.56 2.18 -19.34
N GLU A 205 20.36 3.13 -19.84
CA GLU A 205 20.05 4.56 -19.76
C GLU A 205 18.71 4.91 -20.41
N GLN A 206 18.35 4.27 -21.53
CA GLN A 206 17.09 4.53 -22.22
C GLN A 206 15.86 4.21 -21.36
N ALA A 207 15.90 3.14 -20.56
CA ALA A 207 14.81 2.81 -19.63
C ALA A 207 14.75 3.80 -18.46
N VAL A 208 15.91 4.18 -17.91
CA VAL A 208 15.98 5.19 -16.85
C VAL A 208 15.42 6.54 -17.34
N LEU A 209 15.78 6.95 -18.56
CA LEU A 209 15.23 8.16 -19.18
C LEU A 209 13.72 8.02 -19.44
N ALA A 210 13.22 6.84 -19.81
CA ALA A 210 11.79 6.62 -19.96
C ALA A 210 11.05 6.71 -18.62
N LEU A 211 11.54 6.08 -17.56
CA LEU A 211 11.00 6.19 -16.19
C LEU A 211 10.99 7.64 -15.70
N ARG A 212 11.99 8.44 -16.06
CA ARG A 212 11.99 9.89 -15.78
C ARG A 212 10.83 10.64 -16.43
N THR A 213 10.32 10.18 -17.58
CA THR A 213 9.13 10.80 -18.23
C THR A 213 7.82 10.54 -17.52
N ILE A 214 7.81 9.64 -16.52
CA ILE A 214 6.66 9.45 -15.62
C ILE A 214 6.95 10.04 -14.23
N GLY A 215 8.01 10.84 -14.10
CA GLY A 215 8.38 11.56 -12.88
C GLY A 215 9.28 10.81 -11.91
N ALA A 216 9.82 9.63 -12.27
CA ALA A 216 10.83 8.95 -11.45
C ALA A 216 12.12 9.77 -11.36
N LEU A 217 12.78 9.72 -10.21
CA LEU A 217 14.09 10.33 -9.97
C LEU A 217 15.20 9.28 -9.84
N GLU A 218 14.87 8.13 -9.25
CA GLU A 218 15.84 7.11 -8.87
C GLU A 218 16.37 6.34 -10.09
N ASP A 219 17.64 5.92 -10.00
CA ASP A 219 18.32 5.13 -11.03
C ASP A 219 18.84 3.85 -10.39
N LEU A 220 18.13 2.75 -10.61
CA LEU A 220 18.45 1.45 -10.01
C LEU A 220 19.70 0.77 -10.59
N ARG A 221 20.40 1.32 -11.58
CA ARG A 221 21.57 0.63 -12.17
C ARG A 221 22.63 0.37 -11.11
N GLY A 222 23.03 -0.90 -10.97
CA GLY A 222 23.98 -1.34 -9.94
C GLY A 222 23.37 -1.50 -8.53
N MET A 223 22.06 -1.30 -8.37
CA MET A 223 21.33 -1.46 -7.11
C MET A 223 20.64 -2.83 -7.08
N PHE A 224 21.46 -3.87 -7.01
CA PHE A 224 21.02 -5.27 -7.05
C PHE A 224 19.96 -5.57 -5.99
N ARG A 225 18.79 -6.08 -6.44
CA ARG A 225 17.64 -6.48 -5.61
C ARG A 225 17.01 -5.38 -4.75
N TRP A 226 17.19 -4.13 -5.14
CA TRP A 226 16.45 -3.05 -4.51
C TRP A 226 14.98 -3.09 -4.95
N GLY A 227 14.08 -2.94 -3.99
CA GLY A 227 12.69 -2.59 -4.31
C GLY A 227 12.61 -1.16 -4.83
N HIS A 228 11.70 -0.93 -5.77
CA HIS A 228 11.34 0.35 -6.36
C HIS A 228 9.84 0.37 -6.62
N ALA A 229 9.14 1.23 -5.89
CA ALA A 229 7.71 1.48 -6.02
C ALA A 229 7.49 2.91 -6.49
N LEU A 230 6.68 3.10 -7.52
CA LEU A 230 6.48 4.38 -8.20
C LEU A 230 5.03 4.53 -8.64
N ILE A 231 4.44 5.70 -8.39
CA ILE A 231 3.18 6.15 -9.01
C ILE A 231 3.44 7.53 -9.61
N GLY A 232 3.32 7.62 -10.93
CA GLY A 232 3.65 8.80 -11.72
C GLY A 232 2.60 9.16 -12.75
N ILE A 233 2.83 10.29 -13.43
CA ILE A 233 2.01 10.74 -14.56
C ILE A 233 2.90 10.85 -15.79
N LYS A 234 2.49 10.29 -16.91
CA LYS A 234 3.21 10.47 -18.17
C LYS A 234 3.28 11.96 -18.53
N GLY A 235 4.50 12.46 -18.72
CA GLY A 235 4.80 13.87 -18.94
C GLY A 235 5.25 14.64 -17.69
N ALA A 236 5.29 13.99 -16.52
CA ALA A 236 5.78 14.61 -15.30
C ALA A 236 7.30 14.80 -15.32
N GLU A 237 7.77 15.87 -14.69
CA GLU A 237 9.19 16.13 -14.49
C GLU A 237 9.78 15.14 -13.46
N PRO A 238 11.07 14.77 -13.60
CA PRO A 238 11.74 13.90 -12.64
C PRO A 238 11.62 14.41 -11.20
N GLY A 239 11.26 13.50 -10.28
CA GLY A 239 11.04 13.82 -8.86
C GLY A 239 9.63 14.32 -8.52
N GLN A 240 8.70 14.39 -9.49
CA GLN A 240 7.30 14.70 -9.21
C GLN A 240 6.46 13.47 -8.88
N ALA A 241 6.90 12.26 -9.16
CA ALA A 241 6.15 11.05 -8.84
C ALA A 241 6.17 10.75 -7.32
N LEU A 242 5.22 9.93 -6.86
CA LEU A 242 5.39 9.22 -5.60
C LEU A 242 6.40 8.11 -5.84
N GLU A 243 7.50 8.10 -5.10
CA GLU A 243 8.59 7.16 -5.35
C GLU A 243 9.23 6.71 -4.04
N ALA A 244 9.54 5.42 -3.95
CA ALA A 244 10.29 4.85 -2.86
C ALA A 244 11.21 3.73 -3.36
N THR A 245 12.45 3.71 -2.87
CA THR A 245 13.42 2.65 -3.11
C THR A 245 13.98 2.10 -1.80
N GLY A 246 14.39 0.83 -1.80
CA GLY A 246 14.95 0.24 -0.59
C GLY A 246 15.47 -1.19 -0.75
N LEU A 247 16.59 -1.48 -0.07
CA LEU A 247 17.23 -2.81 -0.07
C LEU A 247 16.76 -3.71 1.07
N LEU A 248 16.63 -3.16 2.28
CA LEU A 248 16.54 -3.96 3.51
C LEU A 248 15.11 -4.27 3.96
N ARG A 249 14.10 -3.72 3.27
CA ARG A 249 12.69 -3.92 3.56
C ARG A 249 11.86 -3.63 2.31
N PRO A 250 10.65 -4.20 2.20
CA PRO A 250 9.70 -3.77 1.20
C PRO A 250 9.45 -2.27 1.24
N VAL A 251 9.25 -1.69 0.07
CA VAL A 251 8.85 -0.28 -0.10
C VAL A 251 7.44 -0.19 -0.62
N SER A 252 6.78 0.93 -0.33
CA SER A 252 5.42 1.17 -0.78
C SER A 252 5.17 2.66 -0.97
N VAL A 253 4.32 2.99 -1.94
CA VAL A 253 3.79 4.34 -2.20
C VAL A 253 2.30 4.28 -2.45
#